data_AF-F0SIZ1-F1
#
_entry.id   AF-F0SIZ1-F1
#
_cell.length_a   1.000
_cell.length_b   1.000
_cell.length_c   1.000
_cell.angle_alpha   90.00
_cell.angle_beta   90.00
_cell.angle_gamma   90.00
#
_symmetry.space_group_name_H-M   'P 1'
#
loop_
_entity.id
_entity.type
_entity.pdbx_description
1 polymer ?
#
loop_
_entity_poly.entity_id
_entity_poly.type
_entity_poly.pdbx_seq_one_letter_code
_entity_poly.pdbx_strand_id
1 'polypeptide(L)'
;MKLSFSTLAVRLAAISLIFVTAVAEAADPIRVAVFQGSGVGVSVNELLQVFENHEDEVDVRRITPEQIAAGDLNEVDVLIHPGGSGSKQGRALGEEGREQVRKFVDDGGSYLGICAGGYLATNYYSWSLNLIDAKVVDRAHWARGTGMVQLQLSPSGCSLFSQDTDEVEIYYGQGPLLGRHEWDDPDVPDYESLAIYKTEIAEKGAPNGVMPGTSAIVRTNYGQGRVFCFSPHPEKTDGLGEMVMQAVRWLGNVEDADAVEDEDVSQIIEKRYPASMPGGIAVLVTRDGEVLHRKGYGVVNGRPMTSHTPLRLASVTKQFAAMCAAMLIEEGRLDITEEVTHYLPDLKLPKKGRELRIHDLLWHSSGLANFIKAKEKAAILAFRKERGLDYLTNETHAEWLSTMELKRAPGQEFEYTNSGYVLLARVIEVVSGEPFHVFQQRRIFDVLGMTETTDSTRFNGSGNMATTLVDYSKWDAALWNQDSRLLSPDGYRMLFTRGLFDNGEPIPYGFGWRLTYRDDELFLAEHGGVGSGKSAARNQIERHFDDRTTVAIFAQENPNFHKSNREELAAEIYETLLD
;
A
#
# COMPACT_ATOMS: atom_id res chain seq x y z
N MET A 1 63.44 -60.37 0.54
CA MET A 1 62.80 -60.52 -0.79
C MET A 1 61.29 -60.55 -0.57
N LYS A 2 60.55 -59.70 -1.29
CA LYS A 2 59.08 -59.60 -1.43
C LYS A 2 58.22 -59.02 -0.27
N LEU A 3 57.78 -57.78 -0.52
CA LEU A 3 56.40 -57.22 -0.51
C LEU A 3 55.32 -57.80 0.43
N SER A 4 54.60 -56.91 1.13
CA SER A 4 53.12 -56.86 1.08
C SER A 4 52.50 -55.71 1.91
N PHE A 5 51.81 -54.82 1.18
CA PHE A 5 50.53 -54.14 1.43
C PHE A 5 50.30 -53.11 2.56
N SER A 6 49.76 -51.99 2.09
CA SER A 6 49.19 -50.79 2.71
C SER A 6 47.89 -51.04 3.49
N THR A 7 47.67 -50.24 4.54
CA THR A 7 46.32 -49.89 5.00
C THR A 7 46.25 -48.45 5.51
N LEU A 8 45.42 -47.68 4.80
CA LEU A 8 44.62 -46.51 5.16
C LEU A 8 44.62 -46.10 6.65
N ALA A 9 45.05 -44.87 6.94
CA ALA A 9 44.78 -44.18 8.19
C ALA A 9 43.92 -42.94 7.91
N VAL A 10 42.62 -43.07 8.11
CA VAL A 10 41.65 -41.97 8.12
C VAL A 10 41.90 -41.15 9.38
N ARG A 11 42.26 -39.87 9.23
CA ARG A 11 42.25 -38.90 10.33
C ARG A 11 40.80 -38.47 10.57
N LEU A 12 40.19 -38.91 11.68
CA LEU A 12 38.99 -38.27 12.21
C LEU A 12 39.34 -36.85 12.65
N ALA A 13 38.83 -35.84 11.96
CA ALA A 13 38.69 -34.51 12.50
C ALA A 13 37.41 -34.49 13.36
N ALA A 14 37.55 -34.19 14.64
CA ALA A 14 36.42 -33.97 15.53
C ALA A 14 35.69 -32.69 15.09
N ILE A 15 34.51 -32.85 14.48
CA ILE A 15 33.55 -31.76 14.28
C ILE A 15 32.82 -31.60 15.61
N SER A 16 33.18 -30.57 16.38
CA SER A 16 32.35 -30.11 17.49
C SER A 16 31.08 -29.51 16.90
N LEU A 17 29.98 -30.27 16.89
CA LEU A 17 28.64 -29.71 16.72
C LEU A 17 28.34 -28.84 17.94
N ILE A 18 28.49 -27.53 17.78
CA ILE A 18 27.85 -26.56 18.66
C ILE A 18 26.41 -26.46 18.17
N PHE A 19 25.49 -27.16 18.82
CA PHE A 19 24.07 -26.86 18.71
C PHE A 19 23.85 -25.50 19.37
N VAL A 20 23.84 -24.43 18.57
CA VAL A 20 23.17 -23.19 18.96
C VAL A 20 21.69 -23.49 18.79
N THR A 21 21.02 -23.88 19.87
CA THR A 21 19.57 -23.76 19.91
C THR A 21 19.27 -22.26 19.86
N ALA A 22 18.89 -21.77 18.68
CA ALA A 22 18.20 -20.49 18.59
C ALA A 22 16.97 -20.61 19.48
N VAL A 23 17.01 -19.94 20.63
CA VAL A 23 15.79 -19.66 21.39
C VAL A 23 15.10 -18.62 20.52
N ALA A 24 14.04 -19.02 19.80
CA ALA A 24 13.15 -18.04 19.21
C ALA A 24 12.67 -17.14 20.36
N GLU A 25 13.03 -15.86 20.33
CA GLU A 25 12.37 -14.87 21.18
C GLU A 25 10.87 -14.97 20.85
N ALA A 26 10.04 -15.26 21.85
CA ALA A 26 8.61 -15.22 21.67
C ALA A 26 8.24 -13.80 21.23
N ALA A 27 7.53 -13.66 20.11
CA ALA A 27 7.06 -12.36 19.65
C ALA A 27 6.21 -11.70 20.74
N ASP A 28 6.34 -10.38 20.90
CA ASP A 28 5.48 -9.65 21.84
C ASP A 28 4.00 -9.85 21.46
N PRO A 29 3.10 -10.04 22.44
CA PRO A 29 1.68 -10.26 22.18
C PRO A 29 1.06 -9.03 21.51
N ILE A 30 0.07 -9.26 20.64
CA ILE A 30 -0.65 -8.20 19.94
C ILE A 30 -1.45 -7.40 20.96
N ARG A 31 -1.20 -6.10 21.06
CA ARG A 31 -1.89 -5.23 22.02
C ARG A 31 -3.25 -4.85 21.46
N VAL A 32 -4.30 -5.34 22.09
CA VAL A 32 -5.69 -5.19 21.64
C VAL A 32 -6.44 -4.24 22.58
N ALA A 33 -7.04 -3.19 22.04
CA ALA A 33 -8.04 -2.40 22.73
C ALA A 33 -9.46 -2.79 22.30
N VAL A 34 -10.28 -3.29 23.22
CA VAL A 34 -11.72 -3.51 22.99
C VAL A 34 -12.50 -2.30 23.46
N PHE A 35 -13.26 -1.68 22.55
CA PHE A 35 -14.08 -0.51 22.86
C PHE A 35 -15.11 -0.82 23.95
N GLN A 36 -15.14 0.03 24.98
CA GLN A 36 -16.10 -0.02 26.08
C GLN A 36 -16.85 1.31 26.17
N GLY A 37 -18.14 1.28 25.84
CA GLY A 37 -18.98 2.47 25.94
C GLY A 37 -20.42 2.22 25.53
N SER A 38 -21.17 3.31 25.36
CA SER A 38 -22.55 3.25 24.91
C SER A 38 -22.65 2.56 23.53
N GLY A 39 -23.55 1.59 23.42
CA GLY A 39 -23.75 0.84 22.18
C GLY A 39 -22.96 -0.46 22.07
N VAL A 40 -22.14 -0.83 23.04
CA VAL A 40 -21.56 -2.18 23.12
C VAL A 40 -22.66 -3.18 23.51
N GLY A 41 -22.77 -4.27 22.75
CA GLY A 41 -23.71 -5.36 22.98
C GLY A 41 -23.11 -6.48 23.85
N VAL A 42 -23.93 -7.47 24.18
CA VAL A 42 -23.51 -8.60 25.03
C VAL A 42 -22.49 -9.53 24.36
N SER A 43 -22.41 -9.53 23.02
CA SER A 43 -21.49 -10.39 22.25
C SER A 43 -20.01 -10.11 22.52
N VAL A 44 -19.70 -9.00 23.20
CA VAL A 44 -18.34 -8.70 23.66
C VAL A 44 -17.83 -9.75 24.66
N ASN A 45 -18.71 -10.46 25.37
CA ASN A 45 -18.27 -11.49 26.32
C ASN A 45 -17.72 -12.71 25.58
N GLU A 46 -18.39 -13.14 24.51
CA GLU A 46 -17.93 -14.21 23.63
C GLU A 46 -16.62 -13.82 22.93
N LEU A 47 -16.48 -12.56 22.50
CA LEU A 47 -15.22 -12.03 21.98
C LEU A 47 -14.08 -12.10 23.02
N LEU A 48 -14.33 -11.66 24.26
CA LEU A 48 -13.32 -11.73 25.31
C LEU A 48 -12.94 -13.18 25.63
N GLN A 49 -13.89 -14.11 25.59
CA GLN A 49 -13.64 -15.54 25.76
C GLN A 49 -12.74 -16.11 24.65
N VAL A 50 -12.84 -15.62 23.40
CA VAL A 50 -11.90 -15.99 22.34
C VAL A 50 -10.47 -15.61 22.73
N PHE A 51 -10.28 -14.41 23.29
CA PHE A 51 -8.96 -13.94 23.71
C PHE A 51 -8.42 -14.61 24.97
N GLU A 52 -9.28 -14.98 25.92
CA GLU A 52 -8.90 -15.78 27.10
C GLU A 52 -8.30 -17.14 26.70
N ASN A 53 -8.67 -17.67 25.52
CA ASN A 53 -8.07 -18.91 24.99
C ASN A 53 -6.72 -18.67 24.27
N HIS A 54 -6.29 -17.41 24.13
CA HIS A 54 -5.10 -16.98 23.37
C HIS A 54 -4.27 -15.93 24.13
N GLU A 55 -4.25 -15.99 25.48
CA GLU A 55 -3.54 -15.01 26.33
C GLU A 55 -2.03 -14.91 26.04
N ASP A 56 -1.44 -15.96 25.45
CA ASP A 56 -0.03 -15.96 25.02
C ASP A 56 0.21 -15.14 23.73
N GLU A 57 -0.84 -14.83 22.96
CA GLU A 57 -0.75 -14.15 21.67
C GLU A 57 -1.30 -12.71 21.68
N VAL A 58 -2.20 -12.38 22.62
CA VAL A 58 -2.87 -11.07 22.70
C VAL A 58 -2.85 -10.49 24.11
N ASP A 59 -2.50 -9.22 24.21
CA ASP A 59 -2.66 -8.42 25.43
C ASP A 59 -3.90 -7.54 25.30
N VAL A 60 -4.98 -7.90 26.00
CA VAL A 60 -6.29 -7.27 25.84
C VAL A 60 -6.58 -6.27 26.94
N ARG A 61 -6.87 -5.03 26.55
CA ARG A 61 -7.41 -3.98 27.43
C ARG A 61 -8.73 -3.44 26.93
N ARG A 62 -9.51 -2.84 27.83
CA ARG A 62 -10.71 -2.08 27.47
C ARG A 62 -10.37 -0.60 27.32
N ILE A 63 -11.02 0.08 26.37
CA ILE A 63 -10.80 1.52 26.13
C ILE A 63 -12.13 2.28 26.05
N THR A 64 -12.24 3.43 26.72
CA THR A 64 -13.45 4.27 26.69
C THR A 64 -13.38 5.36 25.61
N PRO A 65 -14.50 5.97 25.21
CA PRO A 65 -14.50 7.12 24.30
C PRO A 65 -13.60 8.27 24.76
N GLU A 66 -13.56 8.54 26.07
CA GLU A 66 -12.75 9.62 26.64
C GLU A 66 -11.25 9.33 26.49
N GLN A 67 -10.84 8.08 26.67
CA GLN A 67 -9.45 7.65 26.45
C GLN A 67 -9.05 7.72 24.98
N ILE A 68 -9.97 7.34 24.07
CA ILE A 68 -9.75 7.49 22.63
C ILE A 68 -9.57 8.97 22.25
N ALA A 69 -10.44 9.85 22.74
CA ALA A 69 -10.33 11.28 22.50
C ALA A 69 -9.02 11.88 23.07
N ALA A 70 -8.53 11.33 24.19
CA ALA A 70 -7.25 11.71 24.79
C ALA A 70 -6.01 11.20 24.03
N GLY A 71 -6.16 10.32 23.04
CA GLY A 71 -5.07 9.78 22.23
C GLY A 71 -4.42 8.51 22.79
N ASP A 72 -5.09 7.79 23.70
CA ASP A 72 -4.56 6.57 24.33
C ASP A 72 -4.37 5.40 23.34
N LEU A 73 -4.84 5.54 22.10
CA LEU A 73 -4.68 4.53 21.04
C LEU A 73 -3.23 4.29 20.61
N ASN A 74 -2.29 5.19 20.95
CA ASN A 74 -0.87 5.05 20.60
C ASN A 74 -0.18 3.84 21.25
N GLU A 75 -0.80 3.23 22.26
CA GLU A 75 -0.24 2.09 22.99
C GLU A 75 -0.80 0.74 22.54
N VAL A 76 -1.62 0.69 21.48
CA VAL A 76 -2.24 -0.54 21.00
C VAL A 76 -2.03 -0.80 19.51
N ASP A 77 -2.09 -2.07 19.14
CA ASP A 77 -1.98 -2.54 17.78
C ASP A 77 -3.34 -2.59 17.09
N VAL A 78 -4.35 -3.14 17.78
CA VAL A 78 -5.68 -3.34 17.19
C VAL A 78 -6.75 -2.70 18.08
N LEU A 79 -7.53 -1.78 17.51
CA LEU A 79 -8.78 -1.30 18.10
C LEU A 79 -9.95 -2.14 17.59
N ILE A 80 -10.67 -2.79 18.51
CA ILE A 80 -11.82 -3.62 18.20
C ILE A 80 -13.10 -2.93 18.66
N HIS A 81 -14.02 -2.75 17.73
CA HIS A 81 -15.40 -2.36 18.01
C HIS A 81 -16.32 -3.58 17.89
N PRO A 82 -16.87 -4.08 19.02
CA PRO A 82 -17.69 -5.29 19.03
C PRO A 82 -19.12 -5.02 18.54
N GLY A 83 -19.94 -6.07 18.52
CA GLY A 83 -21.37 -6.02 18.23
C GLY A 83 -22.16 -5.07 19.14
N GLY A 84 -23.43 -4.80 18.78
CA GLY A 84 -24.31 -3.88 19.51
C GLY A 84 -24.97 -2.85 18.59
N SER A 85 -24.73 -1.55 18.82
CA SER A 85 -25.33 -0.46 18.03
C SER A 85 -24.27 0.51 17.52
N GLY A 86 -23.95 0.42 16.22
CA GLY A 86 -22.94 1.27 15.57
C GLY A 86 -23.22 2.77 15.75
N SER A 87 -24.48 3.20 15.60
CA SER A 87 -24.86 4.60 15.83
C SER A 87 -24.67 5.09 17.27
N LYS A 88 -24.78 4.21 18.27
CA LYS A 88 -24.54 4.59 19.67
C LYS A 88 -23.04 4.63 19.95
N GLN A 89 -22.27 3.68 19.42
CA GLN A 89 -20.81 3.68 19.53
C GLN A 89 -20.20 4.91 18.83
N GLY A 90 -20.60 5.21 17.58
CA GLY A 90 -20.14 6.39 16.85
C GLY A 90 -20.54 7.71 17.52
N ARG A 91 -21.74 7.80 18.12
CA ARG A 91 -22.13 8.97 18.92
C ARG A 91 -21.39 9.08 20.24
N ALA A 92 -21.03 7.96 20.87
CA ALA A 92 -20.23 7.96 22.09
C ALA A 92 -18.82 8.49 21.83
N LEU A 93 -18.23 8.16 20.68
CA LEU A 93 -16.95 8.72 20.24
C LEU A 93 -16.99 10.24 19.96
N GLY A 94 -18.16 10.78 19.54
CA GLY A 94 -18.24 12.16 19.06
C GLY A 94 -17.49 12.35 17.73
N GLU A 95 -17.25 13.59 17.30
CA GLU A 95 -16.40 13.85 16.12
C GLU A 95 -14.92 13.64 16.47
N GLU A 96 -14.46 14.23 17.58
CA GLU A 96 -13.07 14.16 18.03
C GLU A 96 -12.58 12.72 18.22
N GLY A 97 -13.34 11.87 18.91
CA GLY A 97 -12.96 10.46 19.06
C GLY A 97 -12.93 9.70 17.74
N ARG A 98 -13.83 10.03 16.79
CA ARG A 98 -13.81 9.41 15.44
C ARG A 98 -12.62 9.88 14.61
N GLU A 99 -12.22 11.15 14.75
CA GLU A 99 -10.97 11.66 14.15
C GLU A 99 -9.74 10.97 14.74
N GLN A 100 -9.70 10.73 16.06
CA GLN A 100 -8.61 9.99 16.69
C GLN A 100 -8.54 8.54 16.21
N VAL A 101 -9.68 7.86 16.02
CA VAL A 101 -9.70 6.51 15.44
C VAL A 101 -9.19 6.52 14.00
N ARG A 102 -9.67 7.44 13.15
CA ARG A 102 -9.17 7.58 11.77
C ARG A 102 -7.67 7.86 11.74
N LYS A 103 -7.20 8.75 12.61
CA LYS A 103 -5.78 9.10 12.73
C LYS A 103 -4.94 7.91 13.19
N PHE A 104 -5.42 7.18 14.20
CA PHE A 104 -4.76 5.96 14.68
C PHE A 104 -4.56 4.99 13.51
N VAL A 105 -5.61 4.70 12.74
CA VAL A 105 -5.49 3.79 11.59
C VAL A 105 -4.58 4.38 10.50
N ASP A 106 -4.71 5.67 10.17
CA ASP A 106 -3.84 6.34 9.19
C ASP A 106 -2.34 6.29 9.56
N ASP A 107 -2.04 6.30 10.87
CA ASP A 107 -0.70 6.22 11.44
C ASP A 107 -0.16 4.78 11.59
N GLY A 108 -0.91 3.76 11.16
CA GLY A 108 -0.48 2.35 11.24
C GLY A 108 -1.31 1.50 12.17
N GLY A 109 -2.21 2.12 12.95
CA GLY A 109 -3.29 1.52 13.72
C GLY A 109 -4.08 0.47 12.94
N SER A 110 -4.59 -0.56 13.61
CA SER A 110 -5.48 -1.52 12.96
C SER A 110 -6.88 -1.48 13.57
N TYR A 111 -7.91 -1.60 12.74
CA TYR A 111 -9.31 -1.57 13.16
C TYR A 111 -9.99 -2.89 12.85
N LEU A 112 -10.64 -3.49 13.86
CA LEU A 112 -11.55 -4.62 13.69
C LEU A 112 -12.98 -4.23 14.05
N GLY A 113 -13.88 -4.29 13.08
CA GLY A 113 -15.31 -4.08 13.29
C GLY A 113 -16.10 -5.38 13.24
N ILE A 114 -16.81 -5.74 14.31
CA ILE A 114 -17.71 -6.90 14.31
C ILE A 114 -19.16 -6.40 14.43
N CYS A 115 -20.01 -6.78 13.49
CA CYS A 115 -21.42 -6.39 13.41
C CYS A 115 -21.61 -4.87 13.50
N ALA A 116 -21.90 -4.34 14.69
CA ALA A 116 -22.01 -2.90 14.95
C ALA A 116 -20.73 -2.11 14.66
N GLY A 117 -19.56 -2.71 14.92
CA GLY A 117 -18.28 -2.16 14.48
C GLY A 117 -18.16 -2.12 12.95
N GLY A 118 -18.68 -3.14 12.26
CA GLY A 118 -18.74 -3.14 10.80
C GLY A 118 -19.59 -1.99 10.24
N TYR A 119 -20.74 -1.68 10.86
CA TYR A 119 -21.52 -0.48 10.51
C TYR A 119 -20.71 0.81 10.72
N LEU A 120 -19.97 0.88 11.81
CA LEU A 120 -19.19 2.05 12.19
C LEU A 120 -18.01 2.30 11.22
N ALA A 121 -17.43 1.27 10.63
CA ALA A 121 -16.33 1.38 9.67
C ALA A 121 -16.74 2.00 8.31
N THR A 122 -18.00 1.85 7.90
CA THR A 122 -18.51 2.31 6.59
C THR A 122 -18.32 3.82 6.33
N ASN A 123 -18.57 4.28 5.10
CA ASN A 123 -18.69 5.72 4.79
C ASN A 123 -20.15 6.20 4.66
N TYR A 124 -21.12 5.39 5.13
CA TYR A 124 -22.53 5.62 4.78
C TYR A 124 -23.35 6.47 5.75
N TYR A 125 -22.84 6.70 6.97
CA TYR A 125 -23.54 7.47 7.99
C TYR A 125 -22.69 8.61 8.50
N SER A 126 -23.34 9.70 8.91
CA SER A 126 -22.65 10.86 9.49
C SER A 126 -21.90 10.55 10.79
N TRP A 127 -22.21 9.44 11.45
CA TRP A 127 -21.54 8.93 12.65
C TRP A 127 -20.53 7.82 12.35
N SER A 128 -20.32 7.46 11.08
CA SER A 128 -19.33 6.47 10.70
C SER A 128 -17.90 7.01 10.79
N LEU A 129 -16.93 6.10 10.69
CA LEU A 129 -15.51 6.39 10.68
C LEU A 129 -14.97 6.68 9.27
N ASN A 130 -15.66 6.25 8.20
CA ASN A 130 -15.20 6.36 6.81
C ASN A 130 -13.87 5.61 6.56
N LEU A 131 -13.77 4.37 7.07
CA LEU A 131 -12.59 3.52 6.93
C LEU A 131 -12.69 2.56 5.74
N ILE A 132 -13.90 2.25 5.27
CA ILE A 132 -14.16 1.42 4.09
C ILE A 132 -15.22 2.09 3.21
N ASP A 133 -15.02 2.04 1.88
CA ASP A 133 -16.02 2.52 0.91
C ASP A 133 -17.14 1.50 0.75
N ALA A 134 -17.97 1.36 1.79
CA ALA A 134 -19.07 0.41 1.83
C ALA A 134 -20.37 1.09 2.20
N LYS A 135 -21.37 0.97 1.32
CA LYS A 135 -22.76 1.31 1.65
C LYS A 135 -23.42 0.15 2.36
N VAL A 136 -24.28 0.47 3.33
CA VAL A 136 -25.17 -0.53 3.92
C VAL A 136 -26.38 -0.72 3.02
N VAL A 137 -26.47 -1.91 2.42
CA VAL A 137 -27.63 -2.35 1.66
C VAL A 137 -28.82 -2.53 2.60
N ASP A 138 -29.98 -2.01 2.18
CA ASP A 138 -31.26 -2.19 2.87
C ASP A 138 -31.32 -1.67 4.32
N ARG A 139 -30.93 -0.41 4.50
CA ARG A 139 -30.99 0.29 5.80
C ARG A 139 -32.33 0.28 6.51
N ALA A 140 -33.41 0.31 5.74
CA ALA A 140 -34.75 0.34 6.31
C ALA A 140 -35.01 -0.91 7.16
N HIS A 141 -34.36 -2.02 6.82
CA HIS A 141 -34.50 -3.31 7.48
C HIS A 141 -33.19 -3.80 8.09
N TRP A 142 -32.39 -2.90 8.69
CA TRP A 142 -31.17 -3.28 9.44
C TRP A 142 -31.43 -4.41 10.45
N ALA A 143 -32.63 -4.44 11.03
CA ALA A 143 -33.08 -5.47 11.94
C ALA A 143 -33.72 -6.68 11.22
N ARG A 144 -33.14 -7.19 10.13
CA ARG A 144 -33.74 -8.22 9.26
C ARG A 144 -33.90 -9.63 9.84
N GLY A 145 -33.44 -9.88 11.06
CA GLY A 145 -33.53 -11.20 11.73
C GLY A 145 -32.17 -11.69 12.22
N THR A 146 -32.14 -12.90 12.78
CA THR A 146 -30.91 -13.53 13.32
C THR A 146 -30.97 -15.04 13.14
N GLY A 147 -29.83 -15.69 12.86
CA GLY A 147 -29.78 -17.13 12.63
C GLY A 147 -28.54 -17.55 11.86
N MET A 148 -28.41 -18.85 11.58
CA MET A 148 -27.31 -19.39 10.77
C MET A 148 -27.51 -19.05 9.30
N VAL A 149 -26.43 -18.63 8.64
CA VAL A 149 -26.37 -18.40 7.20
C VAL A 149 -25.10 -19.04 6.62
N GLN A 150 -25.13 -19.36 5.33
CA GLN A 150 -23.96 -19.82 4.61
C GLN A 150 -23.26 -18.64 3.97
N LEU A 151 -21.95 -18.57 4.14
CA LEU A 151 -21.06 -17.70 3.39
C LEU A 151 -20.40 -18.49 2.26
N GLN A 152 -20.02 -17.76 1.21
CA GLN A 152 -19.03 -18.22 0.24
C GLN A 152 -17.76 -17.37 0.39
N LEU A 153 -16.64 -18.01 0.70
CA LEU A 153 -15.32 -17.41 0.81
C LEU A 153 -14.72 -17.19 -0.58
N SER A 154 -13.93 -16.12 -0.72
CA SER A 154 -13.02 -15.95 -1.85
C SER A 154 -11.79 -16.86 -1.68
N PRO A 155 -10.95 -17.06 -2.72
CA PRO A 155 -9.68 -17.76 -2.57
C PRO A 155 -8.78 -17.17 -1.46
N SER A 156 -8.73 -15.83 -1.36
CA SER A 156 -8.02 -15.13 -0.29
C SER A 156 -8.66 -15.33 1.08
N GLY A 157 -9.99 -15.44 1.15
CA GLY A 157 -10.72 -15.80 2.36
C GLY A 157 -10.41 -17.22 2.83
N CYS A 158 -10.42 -18.21 1.93
CA CYS A 158 -10.02 -19.58 2.25
C CYS A 158 -8.59 -19.65 2.77
N SER A 159 -7.67 -18.94 2.11
CA SER A 159 -6.27 -18.87 2.51
C SER A 159 -6.09 -18.22 3.88
N LEU A 160 -6.74 -17.08 4.13
CA LEU A 160 -6.62 -16.36 5.39
C LEU A 160 -7.19 -17.17 6.57
N PHE A 161 -8.33 -17.82 6.36
CA PHE A 161 -9.04 -18.54 7.41
C PHE A 161 -8.68 -20.02 7.49
N SER A 162 -7.68 -20.46 6.72
CA SER A 162 -7.24 -21.85 6.62
C SER A 162 -8.40 -22.83 6.41
N GLN A 163 -9.33 -22.48 5.51
CA GLN A 163 -10.51 -23.29 5.21
C GLN A 163 -10.27 -24.16 3.98
N ASP A 164 -10.50 -25.46 4.12
CA ASP A 164 -10.41 -26.43 3.02
C ASP A 164 -11.55 -26.27 2.00
N THR A 165 -12.66 -25.67 2.43
CA THR A 165 -13.85 -25.41 1.60
C THR A 165 -14.13 -23.92 1.50
N ASP A 166 -14.71 -23.49 0.39
CA ASP A 166 -15.17 -22.12 0.20
C ASP A 166 -16.52 -21.83 0.86
N GLU A 167 -17.13 -22.78 1.58
CA GLU A 167 -18.39 -22.59 2.28
C GLU A 167 -18.21 -22.63 3.79
N VAL A 168 -18.75 -21.62 4.48
CA VAL A 168 -18.74 -21.53 5.96
C VAL A 168 -20.13 -21.21 6.47
N GLU A 169 -20.64 -22.00 7.42
CA GLU A 169 -21.89 -21.70 8.12
C GLU A 169 -21.60 -20.81 9.35
N ILE A 170 -22.25 -19.65 9.45
CA ILE A 170 -21.95 -18.66 10.48
C ILE A 170 -23.22 -18.02 11.05
N TYR A 171 -23.18 -17.63 12.33
CA TYR A 171 -24.27 -16.91 12.97
C TYR A 171 -24.33 -15.46 12.47
N TYR A 172 -25.44 -15.10 11.84
CA TYR A 172 -25.79 -13.72 11.50
C TYR A 172 -26.64 -13.06 12.59
N GLY A 173 -26.23 -11.87 13.00
CA GLY A 173 -26.85 -11.09 14.08
C GLY A 173 -27.10 -9.64 13.72
N GLN A 174 -27.90 -9.36 12.68
CA GLN A 174 -28.24 -7.99 12.24
C GLN A 174 -27.03 -7.16 11.79
N GLY A 175 -25.94 -7.81 11.37
CA GLY A 175 -24.77 -7.17 10.79
C GLY A 175 -25.06 -6.40 9.50
N PRO A 176 -24.19 -5.46 9.10
CA PRO A 176 -24.36 -4.67 7.89
C PRO A 176 -24.28 -5.56 6.65
N LEU A 177 -25.20 -5.40 5.70
CA LEU A 177 -25.04 -5.97 4.37
C LEU A 177 -24.18 -5.00 3.56
N LEU A 178 -22.92 -5.36 3.33
CA LEU A 178 -21.95 -4.47 2.69
C LEU A 178 -22.10 -4.60 1.17
N GLY A 179 -22.52 -3.52 0.53
CA GLY A 179 -22.67 -3.48 -0.92
C GLY A 179 -21.40 -2.95 -1.60
N ARG A 180 -20.96 -3.62 -2.67
CA ARG A 180 -20.07 -3.07 -3.69
C ARG A 180 -20.94 -2.55 -4.83
N HIS A 181 -21.08 -1.24 -5.05
CA HIS A 181 -21.67 -0.76 -6.31
C HIS A 181 -21.49 0.76 -6.60
N GLU A 182 -21.04 1.03 -7.84
CA GLU A 182 -21.22 2.21 -8.72
C GLU A 182 -20.89 3.63 -8.23
N TRP A 183 -20.27 3.78 -7.06
CA TRP A 183 -19.68 5.04 -6.64
C TRP A 183 -18.32 4.73 -6.01
N ASP A 184 -17.26 5.12 -6.69
CA ASP A 184 -15.95 5.32 -6.05
C ASP A 184 -16.07 6.62 -5.25
N ASP A 185 -16.20 6.54 -3.93
CA ASP A 185 -15.88 7.71 -3.11
C ASP A 185 -14.34 7.83 -3.14
N PRO A 186 -13.78 8.77 -3.92
CA PRO A 186 -12.33 8.87 -4.03
C PRO A 186 -11.69 9.19 -2.67
N ASP A 187 -12.43 9.64 -1.66
CA ASP A 187 -11.84 9.95 -0.35
C ASP A 187 -11.77 8.73 0.60
N VAL A 188 -12.26 7.55 0.21
CA VAL A 188 -12.29 6.34 1.06
C VAL A 188 -11.76 5.11 0.29
N PRO A 189 -10.90 4.26 0.89
CA PRO A 189 -10.38 3.09 0.19
C PRO A 189 -11.48 2.06 -0.10
N ASP A 190 -11.45 1.49 -1.31
CA ASP A 190 -12.20 0.27 -1.64
C ASP A 190 -11.74 -0.90 -0.74
N TYR A 191 -12.55 -1.95 -0.65
CA TYR A 191 -12.27 -3.10 0.20
C TYR A 191 -12.26 -4.41 -0.59
N GLU A 192 -11.40 -5.34 -0.17
CA GLU A 192 -11.45 -6.73 -0.60
C GLU A 192 -12.58 -7.47 0.13
N SER A 193 -13.46 -8.15 -0.61
CA SER A 193 -14.47 -9.05 -0.06
C SER A 193 -13.89 -10.45 0.09
N LEU A 194 -13.65 -10.87 1.34
CA LEU A 194 -13.17 -12.20 1.69
C LEU A 194 -14.29 -13.24 1.74
N ALA A 195 -15.52 -12.79 1.96
CA ALA A 195 -16.69 -13.65 1.94
C ALA A 195 -17.94 -12.88 1.53
N ILE A 196 -18.85 -13.53 0.81
CA ILE A 196 -20.20 -13.04 0.50
C ILE A 196 -21.25 -13.91 1.17
N TYR A 197 -22.43 -13.35 1.44
CA TYR A 197 -23.58 -14.15 1.87
C TYR A 197 -24.10 -15.01 0.71
N LYS A 198 -24.27 -16.32 0.93
CA LYS A 198 -24.86 -17.26 -0.03
C LYS A 198 -26.34 -17.51 0.26
N THR A 199 -26.69 -17.63 1.55
CA THR A 199 -28.09 -17.71 2.01
C THR A 199 -28.52 -16.41 2.67
N GLU A 200 -29.78 -16.34 3.06
CA GLU A 200 -30.36 -15.12 3.60
C GLU A 200 -31.21 -15.34 4.84
N ILE A 201 -31.39 -14.24 5.58
CA ILE A 201 -32.42 -14.08 6.59
C ILE A 201 -33.28 -12.89 6.18
N ALA A 202 -34.58 -13.08 5.98
CA ALA A 202 -35.51 -12.05 5.55
C ALA A 202 -36.75 -12.05 6.47
N GLU A 203 -36.53 -11.72 7.75
CA GLU A 203 -37.56 -11.58 8.76
C GLU A 203 -37.91 -10.11 8.98
N LYS A 204 -38.89 -9.85 9.86
CA LYS A 204 -39.23 -8.50 10.35
C LYS A 204 -39.52 -7.49 9.23
N GLY A 205 -40.07 -7.97 8.10
CA GLY A 205 -40.46 -7.17 6.95
C GLY A 205 -39.33 -6.94 5.93
N ALA A 206 -38.13 -7.50 6.14
CA ALA A 206 -37.05 -7.40 5.18
C ALA A 206 -37.41 -8.15 3.88
N PRO A 207 -37.09 -7.58 2.70
CA PRO A 207 -37.26 -8.25 1.42
C PRO A 207 -36.31 -9.44 1.24
N ASN A 208 -36.81 -10.49 0.57
CA ASN A 208 -36.01 -11.63 0.12
C ASN A 208 -35.09 -11.22 -1.05
N GLY A 209 -34.00 -11.96 -1.23
CA GLY A 209 -33.02 -11.78 -2.30
C GLY A 209 -32.04 -10.61 -2.12
N VAL A 210 -32.10 -9.89 -0.99
CA VAL A 210 -31.26 -8.71 -0.75
C VAL A 210 -29.91 -9.03 -0.10
N MET A 211 -29.87 -10.06 0.74
CA MET A 211 -28.66 -10.47 1.45
C MET A 211 -27.68 -11.25 0.57
N PRO A 212 -28.11 -12.21 -0.27
CA PRO A 212 -27.18 -12.99 -1.08
C PRO A 212 -26.37 -12.11 -2.03
N GLY A 213 -25.07 -12.38 -2.14
CA GLY A 213 -24.12 -11.61 -2.97
C GLY A 213 -23.56 -10.35 -2.31
N THR A 214 -24.11 -9.91 -1.16
CA THR A 214 -23.49 -8.82 -0.38
C THR A 214 -22.28 -9.33 0.40
N SER A 215 -21.30 -8.46 0.62
CA SER A 215 -20.08 -8.81 1.34
C SER A 215 -20.37 -9.01 2.84
N ALA A 216 -19.91 -10.14 3.36
CA ALA A 216 -20.06 -10.54 4.75
C ALA A 216 -18.77 -10.31 5.55
N ILE A 217 -17.61 -10.49 4.92
CA ILE A 217 -16.30 -10.32 5.54
C ILE A 217 -15.43 -9.52 4.58
N VAL A 218 -14.85 -8.43 5.05
CA VAL A 218 -14.07 -7.51 4.22
C VAL A 218 -12.80 -7.06 4.91
N ARG A 219 -11.78 -6.72 4.11
CA ARG A 219 -10.56 -6.06 4.58
C ARG A 219 -10.10 -4.97 3.62
N THR A 220 -9.33 -4.01 4.13
CA THR A 220 -8.63 -3.00 3.32
C THR A 220 -7.46 -2.39 4.08
N ASN A 221 -6.67 -1.58 3.39
CA ASN A 221 -5.70 -0.68 3.99
C ASN A 221 -6.30 0.72 4.08
N TYR A 222 -6.07 1.41 5.20
CA TYR A 222 -6.45 2.81 5.37
C TYR A 222 -5.24 3.59 5.89
N GLY A 223 -4.72 4.49 5.06
CA GLY A 223 -3.42 5.13 5.32
C GLY A 223 -2.31 4.10 5.47
N GLN A 224 -1.66 4.04 6.63
CA GLN A 224 -0.63 3.03 6.94
C GLN A 224 -1.17 1.82 7.72
N GLY A 225 -2.44 1.86 8.11
CA GLY A 225 -3.08 0.85 8.92
C GLY A 225 -3.93 -0.13 8.12
N ARG A 226 -4.52 -1.08 8.85
CA ARG A 226 -5.38 -2.13 8.30
C ARG A 226 -6.76 -2.09 8.89
N VAL A 227 -7.75 -2.40 8.08
CA VAL A 227 -9.16 -2.42 8.50
C VAL A 227 -9.73 -3.76 8.13
N PHE A 228 -10.39 -4.41 9.09
CA PHE A 228 -11.07 -5.69 8.89
C PHE A 228 -12.48 -5.58 9.46
N CYS A 229 -13.48 -6.11 8.76
CA CYS A 229 -14.85 -6.10 9.23
C CYS A 229 -15.53 -7.45 9.03
N PHE A 230 -16.11 -7.96 10.11
CA PHE A 230 -17.10 -9.03 10.07
C PHE A 230 -18.49 -8.41 10.17
N SER A 231 -19.33 -8.65 9.17
CA SER A 231 -20.77 -8.45 9.29
C SER A 231 -21.42 -9.48 10.24
N PRO A 232 -21.17 -10.81 10.09
CA PRO A 232 -21.69 -11.82 11.00
C PRO A 232 -20.86 -11.91 12.30
N HIS A 233 -21.20 -12.86 13.16
CA HIS A 233 -20.54 -13.07 14.45
C HIS A 233 -19.76 -14.40 14.49
N PRO A 234 -18.49 -14.44 14.04
CA PRO A 234 -17.64 -15.61 14.22
C PRO A 234 -17.41 -15.93 15.70
N GLU A 235 -17.35 -14.92 16.57
CA GLU A 235 -17.16 -15.09 18.02
C GLU A 235 -18.35 -15.80 18.69
N LYS A 236 -19.53 -15.76 18.06
CA LYS A 236 -20.74 -16.43 18.54
C LYS A 236 -21.02 -17.77 17.88
N THR A 237 -20.16 -18.19 16.96
CA THR A 237 -20.35 -19.41 16.19
C THR A 237 -19.38 -20.47 16.68
N ASP A 238 -19.92 -21.62 17.11
CA ASP A 238 -19.12 -22.74 17.61
C ASP A 238 -18.02 -23.12 16.60
N GLY A 239 -16.76 -23.11 17.07
CA GLY A 239 -15.59 -23.46 16.26
C GLY A 239 -15.04 -22.35 15.36
N LEU A 240 -15.73 -21.20 15.23
CA LEU A 240 -15.26 -20.09 14.38
C LEU A 240 -14.62 -18.92 15.14
N GLY A 241 -14.45 -19.04 16.46
CA GLY A 241 -13.67 -18.06 17.25
C GLY A 241 -12.26 -17.84 16.70
N GLU A 242 -11.65 -18.88 16.12
CA GLU A 242 -10.33 -18.81 15.48
C GLU A 242 -10.27 -17.82 14.31
N MET A 243 -11.39 -17.62 13.58
CA MET A 243 -11.44 -16.62 12.51
C MET A 243 -11.21 -15.20 13.04
N VAL A 244 -11.62 -14.92 14.29
CA VAL A 244 -11.32 -13.64 14.94
C VAL A 244 -9.82 -13.53 15.19
N MET A 245 -9.17 -14.57 15.69
CA MET A 245 -7.73 -14.56 15.93
C MET A 245 -6.93 -14.46 14.64
N GLN A 246 -7.31 -15.15 13.57
CA GLN A 246 -6.69 -15.01 12.25
C GLN A 246 -6.81 -13.57 11.72
N ALA A 247 -7.97 -12.92 11.91
CA ALA A 247 -8.12 -11.51 11.60
C ALA A 247 -7.25 -10.61 12.49
N VAL A 248 -7.14 -10.90 13.79
CA VAL A 248 -6.27 -10.15 14.72
C VAL A 248 -4.79 -10.32 14.38
N ARG A 249 -4.33 -11.51 14.01
CA ARG A 249 -2.95 -11.75 13.54
C ARG A 249 -2.66 -10.97 12.26
N TRP A 250 -3.59 -10.99 11.30
CA TRP A 250 -3.49 -10.19 10.08
C TRP A 250 -3.47 -8.69 10.38
N LEU A 251 -4.24 -8.22 11.36
CA LEU A 251 -4.25 -6.82 11.80
C LEU A 251 -3.00 -6.42 12.61
N GLY A 252 -2.42 -7.36 13.36
CA GLY A 252 -1.29 -7.14 14.27
C GLY A 252 0.09 -7.23 13.60
N ASN A 253 0.19 -7.62 12.33
CA ASN A 253 1.45 -7.81 11.59
C ASN A 253 2.41 -8.86 12.22
N VAL A 254 1.90 -9.90 12.90
CA VAL A 254 2.76 -10.83 13.66
C VAL A 254 3.33 -11.95 12.80
N GLU A 255 2.62 -12.40 11.77
CA GLU A 255 3.12 -13.42 10.85
C GLU A 255 3.24 -12.84 9.44
N ASP A 256 4.46 -12.80 8.92
CA ASP A 256 4.73 -12.48 7.52
C ASP A 256 4.67 -13.76 6.68
N ALA A 257 3.47 -14.31 6.49
CA ALA A 257 3.27 -15.58 5.77
C ALA A 257 3.76 -15.53 4.31
N ASP A 258 3.85 -14.33 3.75
CA ASP A 258 4.37 -14.05 2.43
C ASP A 258 5.87 -13.74 2.43
N ALA A 259 6.57 -13.84 3.56
CA ALA A 259 8.01 -13.66 3.60
C ALA A 259 8.72 -14.72 2.75
N VAL A 260 9.68 -14.29 1.93
CA VAL A 260 10.64 -15.16 1.24
C VAL A 260 12.02 -14.73 1.71
N GLU A 261 12.81 -15.68 2.17
CA GLU A 261 14.10 -15.38 2.77
C GLU A 261 15.23 -16.08 2.04
N ASP A 262 16.11 -15.25 1.47
CA ASP A 262 17.49 -15.61 1.15
C ASP A 262 18.39 -15.30 2.36
N GLU A 263 19.13 -16.31 2.85
CA GLU A 263 19.93 -16.23 4.07
C GLU A 263 21.07 -15.22 3.97
N ASP A 264 21.71 -15.09 2.82
CA ASP A 264 22.85 -14.19 2.62
C ASP A 264 22.36 -12.73 2.60
N VAL A 265 21.24 -12.48 1.93
CA VAL A 265 20.57 -11.17 1.95
C VAL A 265 20.16 -10.79 3.37
N SER A 266 19.57 -11.71 4.15
CA SER A 266 19.22 -11.46 5.56
C SER A 266 20.43 -11.09 6.40
N GLN A 267 21.54 -11.83 6.28
CA GLN A 267 22.75 -11.56 7.05
C GLN A 267 23.33 -10.17 6.76
N ILE A 268 23.31 -9.73 5.50
CA ILE A 268 23.73 -8.37 5.11
C ILE A 268 22.84 -7.32 5.78
N ILE A 269 21.52 -7.51 5.69
CA ILE A 269 20.55 -6.56 6.23
C ILE A 269 20.68 -6.48 7.75
N GLU A 270 20.72 -7.61 8.46
CA GLU A 270 20.83 -7.65 9.93
C GLU A 270 22.15 -7.06 10.44
N LYS A 271 23.25 -7.29 9.71
CA LYS A 271 24.55 -6.69 10.02
C LYS A 271 24.53 -5.17 9.89
N ARG A 272 23.82 -4.64 8.89
CA ARG A 272 23.80 -3.21 8.56
C ARG A 272 22.66 -2.44 9.26
N TYR A 273 21.58 -3.14 9.56
CA TYR A 273 20.33 -2.69 10.19
C TYR A 273 19.92 -3.67 11.30
N PRO A 274 20.69 -3.73 12.40
CA PRO A 274 20.32 -4.58 13.53
C PRO A 274 18.97 -4.13 14.12
N ALA A 275 18.23 -5.04 14.73
CA ALA A 275 16.90 -4.79 15.30
C ALA A 275 16.84 -3.63 16.32
N SER A 276 17.98 -3.24 16.91
CA SER A 276 18.10 -2.10 17.82
C SER A 276 18.10 -0.73 17.12
N MET A 277 18.24 -0.69 15.80
CA MET A 277 18.20 0.54 15.02
C MET A 277 16.74 1.03 14.87
N PRO A 278 16.46 2.33 15.05
CA PRO A 278 15.11 2.85 14.88
C PRO A 278 14.63 2.77 13.42
N GLY A 279 13.33 2.49 13.29
CA GLY A 279 12.66 2.34 12.00
C GLY A 279 12.72 0.93 11.44
N GLY A 280 12.27 0.79 10.21
CA GLY A 280 12.26 -0.49 9.51
C GLY A 280 12.66 -0.37 8.06
N ILE A 281 13.10 -1.50 7.51
CA ILE A 281 13.53 -1.67 6.13
C ILE A 281 12.84 -2.89 5.53
N ALA A 282 12.30 -2.75 4.33
CA ALA A 282 11.66 -3.80 3.55
C ALA A 282 12.51 -4.00 2.32
N VAL A 283 12.89 -5.23 2.07
CA VAL A 283 13.76 -5.58 0.96
C VAL A 283 13.05 -6.61 0.09
N LEU A 284 12.97 -6.28 -1.19
CA LEU A 284 12.58 -7.19 -2.25
C LEU A 284 13.79 -7.40 -3.16
N VAL A 285 14.12 -8.66 -3.41
CA VAL A 285 15.05 -9.09 -4.44
C VAL A 285 14.29 -10.02 -5.38
N THR A 286 14.37 -9.74 -6.67
CA THR A 286 13.85 -10.64 -7.71
C THR A 286 14.93 -10.95 -8.73
N ARG A 287 14.82 -12.09 -9.41
CA ARG A 287 15.60 -12.44 -10.59
C ARG A 287 14.67 -13.05 -11.62
N ASP A 288 14.72 -12.55 -12.85
CA ASP A 288 13.79 -12.94 -13.91
C ASP A 288 12.30 -12.75 -13.55
N GLY A 289 12.00 -11.82 -12.64
CA GLY A 289 10.64 -11.59 -12.13
C GLY A 289 10.20 -12.58 -11.04
N GLU A 290 11.03 -13.54 -10.66
CA GLU A 290 10.78 -14.46 -9.54
C GLU A 290 11.37 -13.90 -8.25
N VAL A 291 10.67 -14.07 -7.13
CA VAL A 291 11.09 -13.55 -5.82
C VAL A 291 12.19 -14.42 -5.23
N LEU A 292 13.35 -13.83 -4.95
CA LEU A 292 14.45 -14.48 -4.20
C LEU A 292 14.40 -14.09 -2.71
N HIS A 293 14.07 -12.83 -2.43
CA HIS A 293 13.96 -12.31 -1.08
C HIS A 293 12.81 -11.31 -1.01
N ARG A 294 11.95 -11.40 0.00
CA ARG A 294 10.82 -10.52 0.25
C ARG A 294 10.57 -10.52 1.75
N LYS A 295 11.12 -9.55 2.47
CA LYS A 295 11.02 -9.54 3.94
C LYS A 295 11.12 -8.11 4.49
N GLY A 296 10.38 -7.87 5.57
CA GLY A 296 10.49 -6.68 6.40
C GLY A 296 11.40 -6.91 7.61
N TYR A 297 12.08 -5.86 8.03
CA TYR A 297 13.03 -5.85 9.15
C TYR A 297 12.81 -4.61 10.01
N GLY A 298 13.01 -4.76 11.32
CA GLY A 298 12.86 -3.67 12.27
C GLY A 298 11.40 -3.32 12.54
N VAL A 299 11.19 -2.11 13.05
CA VAL A 299 9.91 -1.68 13.63
C VAL A 299 9.51 -0.32 13.06
N VAL A 300 8.27 -0.22 12.56
CA VAL A 300 7.68 1.02 12.03
C VAL A 300 6.37 1.27 12.77
N ASN A 301 6.14 2.51 13.22
CA ASN A 301 5.00 2.89 14.05
C ASN A 301 4.77 1.96 15.25
N GLY A 302 5.87 1.47 15.86
CA GLY A 302 5.82 0.57 17.02
C GLY A 302 5.42 -0.88 16.71
N ARG A 303 5.44 -1.30 15.43
CA ARG A 303 5.10 -2.66 14.99
C ARG A 303 6.19 -3.29 14.13
N PRO A 304 6.35 -4.62 14.15
CA PRO A 304 7.22 -5.32 13.21
C PRO A 304 6.89 -4.96 11.77
N MET A 305 7.93 -4.72 10.99
CA MET A 305 7.81 -4.50 9.55
C MET A 305 7.74 -5.84 8.82
N THR A 306 6.76 -5.99 7.93
CA THR A 306 6.45 -7.22 7.19
C THR A 306 6.34 -6.94 5.69
N SER A 307 6.25 -7.99 4.86
CA SER A 307 6.04 -7.88 3.42
C SER A 307 4.71 -7.22 3.05
N HIS A 308 3.77 -7.16 3.99
CA HIS A 308 2.48 -6.48 3.85
C HIS A 308 2.43 -5.10 4.53
N THR A 309 3.51 -4.63 5.18
CA THR A 309 3.53 -3.29 5.78
C THR A 309 3.38 -2.25 4.68
N PRO A 310 2.44 -1.28 4.78
CA PRO A 310 2.33 -0.21 3.79
C PRO A 310 3.62 0.63 3.68
N LEU A 311 4.14 0.73 2.47
CA LEU A 311 5.39 1.39 2.09
C LEU A 311 5.06 2.62 1.25
N ARG A 312 5.33 3.81 1.79
CA ARG A 312 5.21 5.05 1.02
C ARG A 312 6.26 5.08 -0.09
N LEU A 313 5.84 5.19 -1.35
CA LEU A 313 6.73 5.13 -2.50
C LEU A 313 7.54 6.40 -2.73
N ALA A 314 7.05 7.55 -2.24
CA ALA A 314 7.61 8.85 -2.59
C ALA A 314 7.82 8.91 -4.11
N SER A 315 8.96 9.42 -4.59
CA SER A 315 9.18 9.61 -6.02
C SER A 315 9.21 8.34 -6.88
N VAL A 316 9.25 7.13 -6.31
CA VAL A 316 9.05 5.88 -7.07
C VAL A 316 7.66 5.85 -7.73
N THR A 317 6.67 6.59 -7.18
CA THR A 317 5.34 6.85 -7.77
C THR A 317 5.41 7.24 -9.25
N LYS A 318 6.47 7.94 -9.68
CA LYS A 318 6.62 8.42 -11.06
C LYS A 318 6.66 7.29 -12.10
N GLN A 319 7.10 6.09 -11.71
CA GLN A 319 7.10 4.93 -12.59
C GLN A 319 5.66 4.56 -13.03
N PHE A 320 4.71 4.63 -12.10
CA PHE A 320 3.30 4.34 -12.36
C PHE A 320 2.62 5.42 -13.22
N ALA A 321 2.91 6.70 -12.93
CA ALA A 321 2.43 7.81 -13.76
C ALA A 321 2.99 7.73 -15.19
N ALA A 322 4.27 7.36 -15.34
CA ALA A 322 4.89 7.19 -16.65
C ALA A 322 4.35 5.96 -17.39
N MET A 323 4.05 4.86 -16.69
CA MET A 323 3.35 3.70 -17.25
C MET A 323 1.96 4.07 -17.79
N CYS A 324 1.19 4.87 -17.05
CA CYS A 324 -0.11 5.36 -17.52
C CYS A 324 0.03 6.23 -18.78
N ALA A 325 1.04 7.10 -18.84
CA ALA A 325 1.34 7.87 -20.05
C ALA A 325 1.75 6.95 -21.21
N ALA A 326 2.58 5.94 -20.97
CA ALA A 326 3.00 4.97 -21.96
C ALA A 326 1.82 4.21 -22.57
N MET A 327 0.84 3.78 -21.76
CA MET A 327 -0.39 3.14 -22.24
C MET A 327 -1.17 4.05 -23.17
N LEU A 328 -1.35 5.32 -22.80
CA LEU A 328 -2.06 6.29 -23.64
C LEU A 328 -1.30 6.63 -24.93
N ILE A 329 0.03 6.58 -24.91
CA ILE A 329 0.87 6.75 -26.10
C ILE A 329 0.71 5.56 -27.05
N GLU A 330 0.78 4.33 -26.53
CA GLU A 330 0.57 3.11 -27.31
C GLU A 330 -0.85 3.04 -27.91
N GLU A 331 -1.86 3.52 -27.17
CA GLU A 331 -3.24 3.66 -27.63
C GLU A 331 -3.43 4.78 -28.68
N GLY A 332 -2.41 5.60 -28.95
CA GLY A 332 -2.48 6.74 -29.86
C GLY A 332 -3.33 7.90 -29.33
N ARG A 333 -3.61 7.94 -28.02
CA ARG A 333 -4.41 8.98 -27.34
C ARG A 333 -3.57 10.10 -26.77
N LEU A 334 -2.28 9.84 -26.54
CA LEU A 334 -1.29 10.80 -26.07
C LEU A 334 -0.11 10.81 -27.05
N ASP A 335 0.22 11.96 -27.61
CA ASP A 335 1.41 12.13 -28.44
C ASP A 335 2.52 12.74 -27.59
N ILE A 336 3.65 12.03 -27.50
CA ILE A 336 4.78 12.42 -26.65
C ILE A 336 5.44 13.74 -27.13
N THR A 337 5.25 14.11 -28.40
CA THR A 337 5.82 15.31 -29.03
C THR A 337 4.86 16.51 -29.07
N GLU A 338 3.58 16.28 -28.75
CA GLU A 338 2.55 17.30 -28.77
C GLU A 338 2.68 18.25 -27.58
N GLU A 339 2.19 19.48 -27.76
CA GLU A 339 2.18 20.53 -26.75
C GLU A 339 1.23 20.19 -25.60
N VAL A 340 1.60 20.50 -24.36
CA VAL A 340 0.73 20.27 -23.18
C VAL A 340 -0.60 21.02 -23.31
N THR A 341 -0.56 22.21 -23.91
CA THR A 341 -1.72 23.08 -24.20
C THR A 341 -2.67 22.48 -25.24
N HIS A 342 -2.25 21.51 -26.06
CA HIS A 342 -3.16 20.74 -26.90
C HIS A 342 -4.20 20.00 -26.06
N TYR A 343 -3.74 19.36 -24.98
CA TYR A 343 -4.60 18.59 -24.06
C TYR A 343 -5.25 19.48 -22.99
N LEU A 344 -4.63 20.61 -22.65
CA LEU A 344 -5.11 21.54 -21.63
C LEU A 344 -5.29 22.95 -22.22
N PRO A 345 -6.22 23.17 -23.17
CA PRO A 345 -6.30 24.40 -23.97
C PRO A 345 -6.67 25.65 -23.18
N ASP A 346 -7.34 25.49 -22.03
CA ASP A 346 -7.75 26.61 -21.18
C ASP A 346 -6.63 27.11 -20.25
N LEU A 347 -5.54 26.35 -20.13
CA LEU A 347 -4.40 26.73 -19.29
C LEU A 347 -3.41 27.63 -20.02
N LYS A 348 -3.02 28.72 -19.35
CA LYS A 348 -1.98 29.64 -19.82
C LYS A 348 -0.64 29.28 -19.19
N LEU A 349 -0.07 28.17 -19.62
CA LEU A 349 1.24 27.72 -19.13
C LEU A 349 2.36 28.69 -19.53
N PRO A 350 3.40 28.84 -18.70
CA PRO A 350 4.50 29.74 -19.00
C PRO A 350 5.29 29.24 -20.20
N LYS A 351 5.73 30.19 -21.04
CA LYS A 351 6.47 29.92 -22.28
C LYS A 351 7.85 30.56 -22.24
N LYS A 352 8.87 29.83 -22.66
CA LYS A 352 10.24 30.33 -22.81
C LYS A 352 10.91 29.59 -23.97
N GLY A 353 11.13 30.26 -25.10
CA GLY A 353 11.58 29.61 -26.33
C GLY A 353 10.42 28.95 -27.10
N ARG A 354 10.01 27.75 -26.68
CA ARG A 354 8.87 26.99 -27.23
C ARG A 354 7.86 26.61 -26.14
N GLU A 355 6.73 26.03 -26.55
CA GLU A 355 5.76 25.46 -25.61
C GLU A 355 6.28 24.17 -24.98
N LEU A 356 5.75 23.85 -23.80
CA LEU A 356 6.00 22.58 -23.12
C LEU A 356 5.37 21.47 -23.94
N ARG A 357 6.12 20.39 -24.16
CA ARG A 357 5.64 19.14 -24.76
C ARG A 357 5.55 18.04 -23.73
N ILE A 358 4.82 16.97 -24.04
CA ILE A 358 4.63 15.84 -23.13
C ILE A 358 5.98 15.21 -22.70
N HIS A 359 6.92 15.02 -23.62
CA HIS A 359 8.24 14.50 -23.27
C HIS A 359 9.04 15.39 -22.30
N ASP A 360 8.79 16.71 -22.28
CA ASP A 360 9.49 17.59 -21.34
C ASP A 360 9.11 17.32 -19.88
N LEU A 361 7.89 16.83 -19.68
CA LEU A 361 7.38 16.42 -18.38
C LEU A 361 8.01 15.08 -17.96
N LEU A 362 7.99 14.11 -18.88
CA LEU A 362 8.49 12.74 -18.66
C LEU A 362 10.00 12.71 -18.34
N TRP A 363 10.80 13.46 -19.12
CA TRP A 363 12.27 13.43 -19.05
C TRP A 363 12.88 14.56 -18.21
N HIS A 364 12.06 15.30 -17.47
CA HIS A 364 12.51 16.40 -16.60
C HIS A 364 13.30 17.50 -17.35
N SER A 365 12.93 17.82 -18.59
CA SER A 365 13.52 18.92 -19.37
C SER A 365 12.64 20.17 -19.44
N SER A 366 11.55 20.22 -18.67
CA SER A 366 10.53 21.29 -18.75
C SER A 366 10.92 22.66 -18.23
N GLY A 367 11.85 22.75 -17.26
CA GLY A 367 12.16 24.01 -16.58
C GLY A 367 11.07 24.53 -15.62
N LEU A 368 10.06 23.71 -15.31
CA LEU A 368 8.95 24.08 -14.42
C LEU A 368 9.38 24.36 -12.98
N ALA A 369 8.66 25.26 -12.32
CA ALA A 369 8.72 25.50 -10.88
C ALA A 369 8.49 24.19 -10.10
N ASN A 370 9.24 23.94 -9.02
CA ASN A 370 9.12 22.71 -8.24
C ASN A 370 8.58 23.01 -6.84
N PHE A 371 7.33 22.62 -6.57
CA PHE A 371 6.57 23.02 -5.36
C PHE A 371 7.18 22.59 -4.01
N ILE A 372 8.21 21.72 -4.02
CA ILE A 372 8.93 21.34 -2.80
C ILE A 372 10.11 22.27 -2.47
N LYS A 373 10.53 23.13 -3.40
CA LYS A 373 11.62 24.11 -3.17
C LYS A 373 11.09 25.28 -2.36
N ALA A 374 11.89 25.84 -1.45
CA ALA A 374 11.40 26.76 -0.42
C ALA A 374 10.61 27.95 -0.96
N LYS A 375 11.09 28.59 -2.04
CA LYS A 375 10.42 29.74 -2.68
C LYS A 375 9.09 29.32 -3.32
N GLU A 376 9.12 28.28 -4.15
CA GLU A 376 7.95 27.76 -4.83
C GLU A 376 6.90 27.17 -3.85
N LYS A 377 7.35 26.55 -2.75
CA LYS A 377 6.51 26.05 -1.67
C LYS A 377 5.75 27.17 -0.98
N ALA A 378 6.42 28.29 -0.69
CA ALA A 378 5.74 29.47 -0.15
C ALA A 378 4.70 30.02 -1.15
N ALA A 379 5.04 30.03 -2.44
CA ALA A 379 4.15 30.54 -3.48
C ALA A 379 2.90 29.66 -3.67
N ILE A 380 3.03 28.33 -3.69
CA ILE A 380 1.86 27.43 -3.83
C ILE A 380 0.95 27.45 -2.60
N LEU A 381 1.52 27.64 -1.40
CA LEU A 381 0.74 27.81 -0.17
C LEU A 381 -0.02 29.14 -0.17
N ALA A 382 0.60 30.22 -0.66
CA ALA A 382 -0.08 31.50 -0.86
C ALA A 382 -1.22 31.36 -1.87
N PHE A 383 -0.97 30.73 -3.03
CA PHE A 383 -1.98 30.46 -4.04
C PHE A 383 -3.19 29.69 -3.48
N ARG A 384 -2.94 28.59 -2.74
CA ARG A 384 -4.01 27.81 -2.08
C ARG A 384 -4.85 28.70 -1.15
N LYS A 385 -4.20 29.51 -0.33
CA LYS A 385 -4.86 30.40 0.63
C LYS A 385 -5.67 31.50 -0.07
N GLU A 386 -5.11 32.16 -1.08
CA GLU A 386 -5.77 33.23 -1.84
C GLU A 386 -7.01 32.75 -2.58
N ARG A 387 -6.98 31.50 -3.08
CA ARG A 387 -8.11 30.84 -3.74
C ARG A 387 -9.13 30.23 -2.77
N GLY A 388 -8.86 30.24 -1.47
CA GLY A 388 -9.74 29.62 -0.46
C GLY A 388 -9.87 28.10 -0.63
N LEU A 389 -8.81 27.43 -1.10
CA LEU A 389 -8.83 25.99 -1.38
C LEU A 389 -8.53 25.17 -0.13
N ASP A 390 -9.42 24.24 0.20
CA ASP A 390 -9.21 23.30 1.30
C ASP A 390 -8.01 22.39 1.06
N TYR A 391 -7.76 22.02 -0.19
CA TYR A 391 -6.62 21.20 -0.61
C TYR A 391 -6.22 21.52 -2.05
N LEU A 392 -5.03 21.06 -2.45
CA LEU A 392 -4.58 21.12 -3.83
C LEU A 392 -5.02 19.86 -4.58
N THR A 393 -5.28 20.03 -5.87
CA THR A 393 -5.53 18.99 -6.86
C THR A 393 -4.54 19.09 -8.01
N ASN A 394 -4.47 18.07 -8.87
CA ASN A 394 -3.68 18.13 -10.11
C ASN A 394 -4.07 19.33 -11.00
N GLU A 395 -5.37 19.64 -11.07
CA GLU A 395 -5.90 20.79 -11.79
C GLU A 395 -5.44 22.13 -11.19
N THR A 396 -5.68 22.35 -9.89
CA THR A 396 -5.26 23.59 -9.21
C THR A 396 -3.74 23.76 -9.19
N HIS A 397 -2.98 22.65 -9.26
CA HIS A 397 -1.53 22.69 -9.45
C HIS A 397 -1.14 23.21 -10.83
N ALA A 398 -1.84 22.76 -11.88
CA ALA A 398 -1.63 23.24 -13.24
C ALA A 398 -2.02 24.73 -13.38
N GLU A 399 -3.06 25.18 -12.68
CA GLU A 399 -3.38 26.61 -12.55
C GLU A 399 -2.28 27.39 -11.82
N TRP A 400 -1.75 26.86 -10.72
CA TRP A 400 -0.63 27.47 -10.01
C TRP A 400 0.60 27.61 -10.90
N LEU A 401 0.92 26.60 -11.71
CA LEU A 401 2.01 26.66 -12.69
C LEU A 401 1.82 27.78 -13.72
N SER A 402 0.58 28.12 -14.06
CA SER A 402 0.25 29.26 -14.95
C SER A 402 0.60 30.62 -14.34
N THR A 403 0.84 30.69 -13.03
CA THR A 403 1.30 31.91 -12.32
C THR A 403 2.81 31.96 -12.11
N MET A 404 3.54 30.93 -12.53
CA MET A 404 4.99 30.80 -12.37
C MET A 404 5.70 31.10 -13.69
N GLU A 405 7.02 31.31 -13.61
CA GLU A 405 7.89 31.41 -14.80
C GLU A 405 8.69 30.11 -14.99
N LEU A 406 9.01 29.77 -16.24
CA LEU A 406 9.98 28.72 -16.53
C LEU A 406 11.40 29.19 -16.20
N LYS A 407 12.13 28.39 -15.43
CA LYS A 407 13.53 28.65 -15.07
C LYS A 407 14.41 28.70 -16.32
N ARG A 408 14.13 27.83 -17.29
CA ARG A 408 14.85 27.67 -18.56
C ARG A 408 13.88 27.27 -19.67
N ALA A 409 14.32 27.38 -20.93
CA ALA A 409 13.52 26.89 -22.04
C ALA A 409 13.39 25.36 -22.00
N PRO A 410 12.23 24.79 -22.36
CA PRO A 410 12.06 23.35 -22.41
C PRO A 410 13.08 22.67 -23.35
N GLY A 411 13.45 21.43 -23.05
CA GLY A 411 14.33 20.62 -23.89
C GLY A 411 15.82 20.97 -23.86
N GLN A 412 16.24 21.96 -23.07
CA GLN A 412 17.64 22.44 -23.05
C GLN A 412 18.53 21.77 -21.99
N GLU A 413 17.96 21.47 -20.82
CA GLU A 413 18.72 20.92 -19.68
C GLU A 413 17.83 20.02 -18.81
N PHE A 414 18.46 19.05 -18.15
CA PHE A 414 17.80 18.19 -17.17
C PHE A 414 17.67 18.91 -15.82
N GLU A 415 16.45 19.09 -15.35
CA GLU A 415 16.16 19.57 -13.99
C GLU A 415 14.98 18.80 -13.40
N TYR A 416 15.30 17.89 -12.48
CA TYR A 416 14.29 17.09 -11.78
C TYR A 416 13.22 17.96 -11.10
N THR A 417 11.96 17.75 -11.46
CA THR A 417 10.83 18.50 -10.93
C THR A 417 9.62 17.60 -10.66
N ASN A 418 9.05 17.73 -9.46
CA ASN A 418 7.82 16.99 -9.13
C ASN A 418 6.62 17.55 -9.89
N SER A 419 6.60 18.85 -10.14
CA SER A 419 5.51 19.51 -10.86
C SER A 419 5.31 18.99 -12.27
N GLY A 420 6.37 18.50 -12.94
CA GLY A 420 6.25 17.91 -14.27
C GLY A 420 5.35 16.67 -14.25
N TYR A 421 5.51 15.81 -13.24
CA TYR A 421 4.71 14.60 -13.11
C TYR A 421 3.29 14.85 -12.56
N VAL A 422 3.10 15.88 -11.72
CA VAL A 422 1.74 16.31 -11.34
C VAL A 422 0.99 16.88 -12.55
N LEU A 423 1.67 17.66 -13.40
CA LEU A 423 1.08 18.16 -14.64
C LEU A 423 0.82 17.02 -15.65
N LEU A 424 1.70 16.02 -15.73
CA LEU A 424 1.47 14.82 -16.53
C LEU A 424 0.24 14.06 -16.06
N ALA A 425 0.05 13.89 -14.75
CA ALA A 425 -1.16 13.29 -14.19
C ALA A 425 -2.42 14.09 -14.58
N ARG A 426 -2.37 15.43 -14.60
CA ARG A 426 -3.47 16.26 -15.11
C ARG A 426 -3.75 16.01 -16.59
N VAL A 427 -2.72 15.86 -17.43
CA VAL A 427 -2.91 15.50 -18.85
C VAL A 427 -3.57 14.12 -18.97
N ILE A 428 -3.11 13.14 -18.18
CA ILE A 428 -3.68 11.79 -18.16
C ILE A 428 -5.16 11.84 -17.79
N GLU A 429 -5.56 12.61 -16.77
CA GLU A 429 -6.98 12.77 -16.38
C GLU A 429 -7.86 13.27 -17.54
N VAL A 430 -7.38 14.25 -18.28
CA VAL A 430 -8.14 14.84 -19.39
C VAL A 430 -8.21 13.89 -20.58
N VAL A 431 -7.10 13.21 -20.90
CA VAL A 431 -7.05 12.25 -22.01
C VAL A 431 -7.84 10.98 -21.70
N SER A 432 -7.80 10.51 -20.46
CA SER A 432 -8.50 9.31 -20.02
C SER A 432 -10.01 9.54 -19.83
N GLY A 433 -10.40 10.73 -19.37
CA GLY A 433 -11.76 11.06 -18.97
C GLY A 433 -12.09 10.68 -17.52
N GLU A 434 -11.11 10.27 -16.72
CA GLU A 434 -11.28 9.83 -15.33
C GLU A 434 -10.15 10.35 -14.42
N PRO A 435 -10.34 10.48 -13.10
CA PRO A 435 -9.28 10.88 -12.18
C PRO A 435 -8.05 9.97 -12.27
N PHE A 436 -6.84 10.51 -12.11
CA PHE A 436 -5.59 9.75 -12.32
C PHE A 436 -5.51 8.49 -11.44
N HIS A 437 -5.93 8.59 -10.18
CA HIS A 437 -5.91 7.46 -9.24
C HIS A 437 -6.89 6.35 -9.66
N VAL A 438 -8.02 6.69 -10.28
CA VAL A 438 -8.97 5.71 -10.84
C VAL A 438 -8.39 5.04 -12.08
N PHE A 439 -7.78 5.83 -12.99
CA PHE A 439 -7.13 5.28 -14.19
C PHE A 439 -6.04 4.27 -13.82
N GLN A 440 -5.13 4.61 -12.90
CA GLN A 440 -4.04 3.69 -12.51
C GLN A 440 -4.55 2.47 -11.74
N GLN A 441 -5.57 2.61 -10.88
CA GLN A 441 -6.18 1.49 -10.17
C GLN A 441 -6.68 0.46 -11.18
N ARG A 442 -7.53 0.91 -12.11
CA ARG A 442 -8.16 0.06 -13.12
C ARG A 442 -7.17 -0.54 -14.12
N ARG A 443 -6.15 0.24 -14.54
CA ARG A 443 -5.23 -0.15 -15.63
C ARG A 443 -3.99 -0.88 -15.16
N ILE A 444 -3.60 -0.74 -13.89
CA ILE A 444 -2.39 -1.36 -13.35
C ILE A 444 -2.76 -2.26 -12.17
N PHE A 445 -3.35 -1.70 -11.11
CA PHE A 445 -3.49 -2.43 -9.85
C PHE A 445 -4.46 -3.60 -9.97
N ASP A 446 -5.63 -3.38 -10.56
CA ASP A 446 -6.63 -4.43 -10.75
C ASP A 446 -6.13 -5.52 -11.72
N VAL A 447 -5.39 -5.12 -12.77
CA VAL A 447 -4.84 -6.04 -13.76
C VAL A 447 -3.77 -6.94 -13.13
N LEU A 448 -2.91 -6.37 -12.28
CA LEU A 448 -1.84 -7.10 -11.61
C LEU A 448 -2.27 -7.73 -10.28
N GLY A 449 -3.49 -7.46 -9.80
CA GLY A 449 -3.95 -7.89 -8.48
C GLY A 449 -3.19 -7.21 -7.33
N MET A 450 -2.82 -5.95 -7.48
CA MET A 450 -2.16 -5.14 -6.45
C MET A 450 -3.17 -4.54 -5.47
N THR A 451 -3.78 -5.40 -4.64
CA THR A 451 -4.92 -5.08 -3.77
C THR A 451 -4.55 -4.28 -2.52
N GLU A 452 -3.27 -4.11 -2.24
CA GLU A 452 -2.74 -3.37 -1.08
C GLU A 452 -2.03 -2.07 -1.50
N THR A 453 -2.15 -1.68 -2.77
CA THR A 453 -1.55 -0.48 -3.34
C THR A 453 -2.59 0.62 -3.50
N THR A 454 -2.25 1.82 -3.04
CA THR A 454 -3.15 2.99 -3.05
C THR A 454 -2.40 4.27 -3.44
N ASP A 455 -3.13 5.33 -3.75
CA ASP A 455 -2.57 6.66 -4.02
C ASP A 455 -3.47 7.76 -3.45
N SER A 456 -2.95 8.98 -3.38
CA SER A 456 -3.76 10.15 -3.08
C SER A 456 -4.79 10.38 -4.17
N THR A 457 -5.99 10.72 -3.74
CA THR A 457 -7.12 10.94 -4.66
C THR A 457 -7.31 12.38 -5.08
N ARG A 458 -6.48 13.27 -4.52
CA ARG A 458 -6.54 14.72 -4.73
C ARG A 458 -5.33 15.21 -5.50
N PHE A 459 -4.13 14.93 -5.02
CA PHE A 459 -2.87 15.46 -5.57
C PHE A 459 -1.88 14.31 -5.72
N ASN A 460 -1.56 13.89 -6.94
CA ASN A 460 -0.89 12.61 -7.17
C ASN A 460 0.08 12.65 -8.37
N GLY A 461 0.50 11.47 -8.85
CA GLY A 461 1.41 11.30 -9.99
C GLY A 461 2.89 11.51 -9.69
N SER A 462 3.26 12.16 -8.57
CA SER A 462 4.66 12.50 -8.29
C SER A 462 5.26 11.91 -7.01
N GLY A 463 4.45 11.45 -6.05
CA GLY A 463 4.99 11.11 -4.74
C GLY A 463 4.11 10.43 -3.67
N ASN A 464 2.81 10.23 -3.89
CA ASN A 464 1.89 9.96 -2.79
C ASN A 464 1.37 8.52 -2.73
N MET A 465 1.88 7.63 -3.59
CA MET A 465 1.50 6.22 -3.54
C MET A 465 2.02 5.51 -2.30
N ALA A 466 1.26 4.52 -1.86
CA ALA A 466 1.69 3.48 -0.91
C ALA A 466 1.47 2.09 -1.54
N THR A 467 2.33 1.13 -1.20
CA THR A 467 2.26 -0.26 -1.69
C THR A 467 2.76 -1.21 -0.62
N THR A 468 2.84 -2.51 -0.90
CA THR A 468 3.48 -3.52 -0.04
C THR A 468 4.58 -4.23 -0.82
N LEU A 469 5.46 -5.00 -0.17
CA LEU A 469 6.43 -5.81 -0.92
C LEU A 469 5.73 -6.86 -1.78
N VAL A 470 4.61 -7.42 -1.29
CA VAL A 470 3.79 -8.38 -2.03
C VAL A 470 3.30 -7.76 -3.34
N ASP A 471 2.70 -6.57 -3.29
CA ASP A 471 2.23 -5.91 -4.49
C ASP A 471 3.36 -5.40 -5.39
N TYR A 472 4.41 -4.83 -4.80
CA TYR A 472 5.55 -4.35 -5.56
C TYR A 472 6.29 -5.49 -6.29
N SER A 473 6.26 -6.72 -5.74
CA SER A 473 6.79 -7.90 -6.45
C SER A 473 5.99 -8.23 -7.71
N LYS A 474 4.66 -8.04 -7.70
CA LYS A 474 3.79 -8.21 -8.89
C LYS A 474 4.10 -7.15 -9.94
N TRP A 475 4.28 -5.89 -9.52
CA TRP A 475 4.72 -4.79 -10.38
C TRP A 475 6.09 -5.07 -11.02
N ASP A 476 7.06 -5.52 -10.22
CA ASP A 476 8.41 -5.81 -10.68
C ASP A 476 8.45 -6.97 -11.69
N ALA A 477 7.71 -8.04 -11.40
CA ALA A 477 7.53 -9.19 -12.29
C ALA A 477 6.88 -8.76 -13.62
N ALA A 478 5.84 -7.92 -13.59
CA ALA A 478 5.19 -7.43 -14.80
C ALA A 478 6.14 -6.66 -15.72
N LEU A 479 7.09 -5.90 -15.15
CA LEU A 479 8.13 -5.20 -15.90
C LEU A 479 9.17 -6.16 -16.50
N TRP A 480 9.62 -7.19 -15.76
CA TRP A 480 10.60 -8.16 -16.28
C TRP A 480 10.00 -9.08 -17.34
N ASN A 481 8.76 -9.50 -17.13
CA ASN A 481 8.05 -10.45 -17.97
C ASN A 481 7.28 -9.80 -19.11
N GLN A 482 7.27 -8.45 -19.17
CA GLN A 482 6.56 -7.67 -20.17
C GLN A 482 5.09 -8.10 -20.27
N ASP A 483 4.37 -7.99 -19.16
CA ASP A 483 2.98 -8.42 -19.06
C ASP A 483 2.11 -7.74 -20.14
N SER A 484 1.72 -8.54 -21.14
CA SER A 484 0.96 -8.08 -22.31
C SER A 484 -0.41 -7.48 -21.99
N ARG A 485 -0.90 -7.63 -20.75
CA ARG A 485 -2.13 -6.97 -20.28
C ARG A 485 -1.93 -5.47 -20.01
N LEU A 486 -0.69 -5.03 -19.82
CA LEU A 486 -0.35 -3.62 -19.57
C LEU A 486 0.13 -2.89 -20.82
N LEU A 487 1.16 -3.43 -21.49
CA LEU A 487 1.80 -2.83 -22.67
C LEU A 487 2.28 -3.90 -23.64
N SER A 488 2.45 -3.53 -24.90
CA SER A 488 3.19 -4.34 -25.87
C SER A 488 4.71 -4.36 -25.54
N PRO A 489 5.50 -5.26 -26.16
CA PRO A 489 6.96 -5.23 -26.04
C PRO A 489 7.58 -3.88 -26.43
N ASP A 490 6.96 -3.14 -27.36
CA ASP A 490 7.43 -1.83 -27.78
C ASP A 490 7.13 -0.77 -26.71
N GLY A 491 5.96 -0.86 -26.07
CA GLY A 491 5.60 -0.05 -24.91
C GLY A 491 6.56 -0.27 -23.75
N TYR A 492 6.93 -1.51 -23.43
CA TYR A 492 7.94 -1.79 -22.40
C TYR A 492 9.32 -1.25 -22.79
N ARG A 493 9.74 -1.34 -24.06
CA ARG A 493 11.00 -0.72 -24.52
C ARG A 493 10.98 0.79 -24.36
N MET A 494 9.83 1.44 -24.60
CA MET A 494 9.67 2.88 -24.40
C MET A 494 9.96 3.28 -22.95
N LEU A 495 9.55 2.47 -21.96
CA LEU A 495 9.75 2.82 -20.54
C LEU A 495 11.23 3.02 -20.17
N PHE A 496 12.09 2.22 -20.78
CA PHE A 496 13.53 2.17 -20.51
C PHE A 496 14.38 2.81 -21.61
N THR A 497 13.76 3.59 -22.50
CA THR A 497 14.46 4.38 -23.51
C THR A 497 14.80 5.77 -22.96
N ARG A 498 16.06 6.17 -23.10
CA ARG A 498 16.53 7.50 -22.66
C ARG A 498 15.93 8.62 -23.51
N GLY A 499 15.53 9.71 -22.86
CA GLY A 499 15.09 10.91 -23.55
C GLY A 499 16.22 11.61 -24.32
N LEU A 500 15.85 12.57 -25.17
CA LEU A 500 16.79 13.44 -25.87
C LEU A 500 16.45 14.91 -25.59
N PHE A 501 17.48 15.73 -25.43
CA PHE A 501 17.36 17.18 -25.49
C PHE A 501 17.05 17.64 -26.91
N ASP A 502 16.63 18.91 -27.07
CA ASP A 502 16.34 19.51 -28.38
C ASP A 502 17.58 19.53 -29.31
N ASN A 503 18.79 19.46 -28.76
CA ASN A 503 20.04 19.37 -29.51
C ASN A 503 20.43 17.92 -29.89
N GLY A 504 19.63 16.92 -29.51
CA GLY A 504 19.88 15.50 -29.77
C GLY A 504 20.76 14.79 -28.73
N GLU A 505 21.29 15.50 -27.73
CA GLU A 505 22.07 14.88 -26.65
C GLU A 505 21.18 14.04 -25.73
N PRO A 506 21.68 12.89 -25.24
CA PRO A 506 20.89 11.99 -24.41
C PRO A 506 20.65 12.54 -22.99
N ILE A 507 19.45 12.29 -22.48
CA ILE A 507 19.04 12.57 -21.09
C ILE A 507 19.19 11.26 -20.29
N PRO A 508 19.83 11.25 -19.11
CA PRO A 508 19.99 10.04 -18.29
C PRO A 508 18.69 9.67 -17.54
N TYR A 509 17.55 9.76 -18.23
CA TYR A 509 16.22 9.53 -17.68
C TYR A 509 15.27 9.02 -18.77
N GLY A 510 14.49 7.98 -18.45
CA GLY A 510 13.42 7.43 -19.27
C GLY A 510 12.05 7.78 -18.68
N PHE A 511 11.13 6.82 -18.69
CA PHE A 511 9.77 7.00 -18.16
C PHE A 511 9.75 6.66 -16.68
N GLY A 512 10.10 7.64 -15.85
CA GLY A 512 10.11 7.46 -14.38
C GLY A 512 11.32 6.67 -13.87
N TRP A 513 12.38 6.54 -14.67
CA TRP A 513 13.61 5.80 -14.35
C TRP A 513 14.84 6.64 -14.69
N ARG A 514 15.84 6.68 -13.82
CA ARG A 514 17.20 7.05 -14.24
C ARG A 514 17.79 5.85 -14.95
N LEU A 515 18.49 6.10 -16.06
CA LEU A 515 19.02 5.04 -16.90
C LEU A 515 20.52 5.22 -17.03
N THR A 516 21.25 4.13 -16.83
CA THR A 516 22.70 4.09 -17.00
C THR A 516 23.05 3.05 -18.05
N TYR A 517 23.85 3.46 -19.02
CA TYR A 517 24.26 2.66 -20.17
C TYR A 517 25.75 2.34 -20.08
N ARG A 518 26.14 1.16 -20.53
CA ARG A 518 27.52 0.67 -20.67
C ARG A 518 27.66 0.15 -22.09
N ASP A 519 28.59 0.72 -22.86
CA ASP A 519 28.81 0.35 -24.27
C ASP A 519 27.53 0.37 -25.14
N ASP A 520 26.71 1.42 -24.96
CA ASP A 520 25.39 1.62 -25.60
C ASP A 520 24.29 0.59 -25.24
N GLU A 521 24.56 -0.33 -24.33
CA GLU A 521 23.57 -1.23 -23.74
C GLU A 521 23.07 -0.69 -22.39
N LEU A 522 21.76 -0.77 -22.14
CA LEU A 522 21.19 -0.41 -20.85
C LEU A 522 21.60 -1.46 -19.83
N PHE A 523 22.34 -1.06 -18.79
CA PHE A 523 22.77 -1.99 -17.74
C PHE A 523 22.01 -1.78 -16.42
N LEU A 524 21.57 -0.55 -16.13
CA LEU A 524 20.89 -0.22 -14.88
C LEU A 524 19.76 0.78 -15.11
N ALA A 525 18.56 0.43 -14.65
CA ALA A 525 17.49 1.38 -14.40
C ALA A 525 17.26 1.53 -12.90
N GLU A 526 17.27 2.76 -12.40
CA GLU A 526 17.09 3.01 -10.97
C GLU A 526 16.11 4.14 -10.67
N HIS A 527 15.51 4.09 -9.48
CA HIS A 527 14.78 5.24 -8.94
C HIS A 527 14.77 5.25 -7.42
N GLY A 528 15.21 6.36 -6.83
CA GLY A 528 15.10 6.60 -5.39
C GLY A 528 13.83 7.35 -5.01
N GLY A 529 13.34 7.12 -3.78
CA GLY A 529 12.22 7.87 -3.18
C GLY A 529 12.68 8.54 -1.89
N VAL A 530 12.32 9.81 -1.67
CA VAL A 530 12.49 10.46 -0.36
C VAL A 530 11.23 11.23 -0.02
N GLY A 531 10.55 10.80 1.06
CA GLY A 531 9.43 11.52 1.65
C GLY A 531 9.89 12.63 2.61
N SER A 532 8.93 13.41 3.10
CA SER A 532 9.16 14.39 4.17
C SER A 532 8.43 13.99 5.45
N GLY A 533 8.98 14.35 6.61
CA GLY A 533 8.38 14.05 7.92
C GLY A 533 9.17 13.03 8.73
N LYS A 534 8.68 12.67 9.93
CA LYS A 534 9.33 11.71 10.83
C LYS A 534 9.24 10.26 10.30
N SER A 535 8.13 9.90 9.67
CA SER A 535 7.93 8.62 8.96
C SER A 535 8.32 8.72 7.48
N ALA A 536 9.34 9.50 7.15
CA ALA A 536 9.73 9.75 5.76
C ALA A 536 10.25 8.46 5.10
N ALA A 537 9.63 8.09 3.98
CA ALA A 537 10.13 7.05 3.10
C ALA A 537 11.54 7.36 2.60
N ARG A 538 12.40 6.37 2.56
CA ARG A 538 13.73 6.42 1.94
C ARG A 538 13.96 5.17 1.11
N ASN A 539 13.55 5.25 -0.15
CA ASN A 539 13.52 4.10 -1.04
C ASN A 539 14.68 4.15 -2.04
N GLN A 540 15.14 2.99 -2.49
CA GLN A 540 16.10 2.81 -3.58
C GLN A 540 15.70 1.56 -4.34
N ILE A 541 15.46 1.70 -5.64
CA ILE A 541 15.08 0.60 -6.53
C ILE A 541 16.12 0.55 -7.64
N GLU A 542 16.71 -0.62 -7.85
CA GLU A 542 17.72 -0.88 -8.88
C GLU A 542 17.32 -2.11 -9.67
N ARG A 543 17.26 -1.98 -11.00
CA ARG A 543 17.00 -3.06 -11.94
C ARG A 543 18.24 -3.25 -12.79
N HIS A 544 18.97 -4.32 -12.53
CA HIS A 544 20.19 -4.72 -13.22
C HIS A 544 19.80 -5.56 -14.44
N PHE A 545 20.11 -5.06 -15.63
CA PHE A 545 19.70 -5.69 -16.89
C PHE A 545 20.65 -6.82 -17.32
N ASP A 546 21.87 -6.85 -16.79
CA ASP A 546 22.90 -7.86 -17.09
C ASP A 546 22.42 -9.29 -16.73
N ASP A 547 21.74 -9.43 -15.57
CA ASP A 547 21.25 -10.72 -15.04
C ASP A 547 19.75 -10.69 -14.68
N ARG A 548 19.06 -9.61 -15.05
CA ARG A 548 17.62 -9.39 -14.79
C ARG A 548 17.26 -9.44 -13.31
N THR A 549 18.15 -8.94 -12.45
CA THR A 549 17.93 -8.83 -11.01
C THR A 549 17.36 -7.47 -10.63
N THR A 550 16.34 -7.44 -9.77
CA THR A 550 15.92 -6.22 -9.06
C THR A 550 16.36 -6.28 -7.62
N VAL A 551 16.91 -5.18 -7.10
CA VAL A 551 17.04 -4.91 -5.66
C VAL A 551 16.19 -3.69 -5.32
N ALA A 552 15.15 -3.88 -4.53
CA ALA A 552 14.21 -2.86 -4.12
C ALA A 552 14.19 -2.73 -2.60
N ILE A 553 14.61 -1.58 -2.12
CA ILE A 553 14.72 -1.26 -0.70
C ILE A 553 13.75 -0.13 -0.37
N PHE A 554 12.93 -0.34 0.65
CA PHE A 554 12.01 0.65 1.21
C PHE A 554 12.30 0.82 2.69
N ALA A 555 12.53 2.05 3.14
CA ALA A 555 12.77 2.30 4.57
C ALA A 555 11.85 3.39 5.09
N GLN A 556 11.40 3.21 6.33
CA GLN A 556 10.53 4.15 7.04
C GLN A 556 11.08 4.39 8.44
N GLU A 557 10.87 5.60 8.97
CA GLU A 557 11.35 6.01 10.30
C GLU A 557 12.86 5.87 10.53
N ASN A 558 13.64 5.74 9.45
CA ASN A 558 15.09 5.64 9.51
C ASN A 558 15.74 6.95 9.01
N PRO A 559 15.90 7.97 9.86
CA PRO A 559 16.41 9.27 9.44
C PRO A 559 17.85 9.22 8.92
N ASN A 560 18.62 8.21 9.34
CA ASN A 560 20.04 8.02 9.05
C ASN A 560 20.31 7.19 7.78
N PHE A 561 19.25 6.64 7.16
CA PHE A 561 19.38 5.88 5.91
C PHE A 561 19.51 6.81 4.70
N HIS A 562 20.60 7.57 4.67
CA HIS A 562 20.90 8.56 3.62
C HIS A 562 21.16 7.89 2.26
N LYS A 563 21.26 8.71 1.20
CA LYS A 563 21.39 8.22 -0.17
C LYS A 563 22.55 7.22 -0.36
N SER A 564 23.75 7.57 0.09
CA SER A 564 24.93 6.70 -0.03
C SER A 564 24.70 5.34 0.63
N ASN A 565 24.14 5.32 1.84
CA ASN A 565 23.90 4.08 2.58
C ASN A 565 22.88 3.16 1.87
N ARG A 566 21.95 3.75 1.10
CA ARG A 566 20.96 3.00 0.32
C ARG A 566 21.59 2.36 -0.92
N GLU A 567 22.32 3.16 -1.69
CA GLU A 567 23.03 2.69 -2.90
C GLU A 567 24.06 1.63 -2.53
N GLU A 568 24.83 1.84 -1.45
CA GLU A 568 25.80 0.86 -0.97
C GLU A 568 25.14 -0.42 -0.42
N LEU A 569 23.93 -0.36 0.16
CA LEU A 569 23.21 -1.57 0.59
C LEU A 569 22.67 -2.33 -0.62
N ALA A 570 22.10 -1.62 -1.59
CA ALA A 570 21.62 -2.22 -2.83
C ALA A 570 22.76 -2.92 -3.58
N ALA A 571 23.92 -2.27 -3.69
CA ALA A 571 25.11 -2.85 -4.29
C ALA A 571 25.63 -4.08 -3.52
N GLU A 572 25.74 -4.02 -2.19
CA GLU A 572 26.21 -5.15 -1.37
C GLU A 572 25.29 -6.39 -1.50
N ILE A 573 23.97 -6.17 -1.53
CA ILE A 573 22.98 -7.23 -1.79
C ILE A 573 23.16 -7.79 -3.19
N TYR A 574 23.23 -6.93 -4.21
CA TYR A 574 23.37 -7.35 -5.60
C TYR A 574 24.65 -8.15 -5.85
N GLU A 575 25.80 -7.64 -5.38
CA GLU A 575 27.11 -8.29 -5.53
C GLU A 575 27.14 -9.67 -4.87
N THR A 576 26.49 -9.83 -3.72
CA THR A 576 26.44 -11.11 -3.00
C THR A 576 25.64 -12.18 -3.76
N LEU A 577 24.66 -11.77 -4.56
CA LEU A 577 23.82 -12.68 -5.35
C LEU A 577 24.42 -13.02 -6.74
N LEU A 578 25.56 -12.41 -7.09
CA LEU A 578 26.31 -12.73 -8.30
C LEU A 578 27.31 -13.89 -8.08
N ASP A 579 27.77 -14.06 -6.84
CA ASP A 579 28.68 -15.13 -6.41
C ASP A 579 27.93 -16.45 -6.17
#